data_AF-A0A7U9MWP0-F1
#
_entry.id   AF-A0A7U9MWP0-F1
#
_cell.length_a   1.000
_cell.length_b   1.000
_cell.length_c   1.000
_cell.angle_alpha   90.00
_cell.angle_beta   90.00
_cell.angle_gamma   90.00
#
_symmetry.space_group_name_H-M   'P 1'
#
loop_
_entity.id
_entity.type
_entity.pdbx_description
1 polymer ?
#
loop_
_entity_poly.entity_id
_entity_poly.type
_entity_poly.pdbx_seq_one_letter_code
_entity_poly.pdbx_strand_id
1 'polypeptide(L)'
;MLVVSLLCSLLSGIPVYAVGEGNMDGGGGGMGQGTSQNKWTPGYDGVRVSVVRADDHSVVTTPIDLTNKTIPGNVCHFGKVSKLQYSGGAGLSPMQGGYAYTKPSQALPRIVSSSGGGNIAAIKSYFTDEQVVRSIANLTGMDFDVLTNGEYRLLVEPVAYYTFQGAFIATTATEAALYDELLSGGLRRKMVSLSHKNLPLALFLETPDLGFPAWGGSRNTAASNADIRSSLGLGIVRFSDMPPQIPTVTDCDYEYRTDTEVITAVWISGGQSDPDHPVSVTFHIAGNSYTVGGVYYPDGESQLAWVRWRTPREPQAMAITVDVHGGGSASKGTIRANIVDLDANPPPDPNADDRNDGFSSVPVPAKGQVTSASWGIWRPWWKAHWVWHSDYNEDGEDEGYWCDHGWWEFRFDTYSASLSASMAVTPDAKSPTASGRTLKSGYGIQERVETHVGTSQASAVTAAQNAVTYFPEFGYQRYWRLLERMGGGYDMAHEFKENPYSTYSRRTHFTPIWYPDGGYTAYTWLIDCWTPAGMLSMDLTDSVTISGNLWSDWHIAPQNPD
;
A
#
# COMPACT_ATOMS: atom_id res chain seq x y z
N MET A 1 55.87 1.53 -22.39
CA MET A 1 54.67 2.28 -21.96
C MET A 1 53.48 2.13 -22.90
N LEU A 2 53.27 0.96 -23.52
CA LEU A 2 52.07 0.71 -24.35
C LEU A 2 51.27 -0.54 -23.91
N VAL A 3 51.85 -1.38 -23.04
CA VAL A 3 51.21 -2.62 -22.56
C VAL A 3 50.43 -2.42 -21.25
N VAL A 4 50.72 -1.36 -20.48
CA VAL A 4 50.00 -1.04 -19.23
C VAL A 4 48.73 -0.23 -19.49
N SER A 5 48.65 0.53 -20.60
CA SER A 5 47.44 1.28 -20.97
C SER A 5 46.37 0.44 -21.68
N LEU A 6 46.70 -0.78 -22.11
CA LEU A 6 45.75 -1.70 -22.75
C LEU A 6 45.07 -2.66 -21.76
N LEU A 7 45.57 -2.74 -20.51
CA LEU A 7 44.96 -3.56 -19.45
C LEU A 7 43.94 -2.79 -18.59
N CYS A 8 43.93 -1.46 -18.66
CA CYS A 8 42.97 -0.62 -17.90
C CYS A 8 41.65 -0.37 -18.65
N SER A 9 41.53 -0.78 -19.91
CA SER A 9 40.34 -0.59 -20.76
C SER A 9 39.45 -1.84 -20.88
N LEU A 10 39.78 -2.93 -20.17
CA LEU A 10 38.99 -4.18 -20.09
C LEU A 10 38.26 -4.36 -18.75
N LEU A 11 38.29 -3.36 -17.86
CA LEU A 11 37.41 -3.27 -16.70
C LEU A 11 36.19 -2.41 -17.07
N SER A 12 35.48 -2.78 -18.14
CA SER A 12 34.08 -2.42 -18.28
C SER A 12 33.36 -3.05 -17.10
N GLY A 13 32.96 -2.23 -16.12
CA GLY A 13 32.12 -2.66 -15.02
C GLY A 13 30.93 -3.40 -15.60
N ILE A 14 30.73 -4.65 -15.16
CA ILE A 14 29.49 -5.36 -15.42
C ILE A 14 28.39 -4.43 -14.88
N PRO A 15 27.41 -4.01 -15.70
CA PRO A 15 26.28 -3.27 -15.18
C PRO A 15 25.60 -4.17 -14.14
N VAL A 16 25.68 -3.76 -12.88
CA VAL A 16 24.98 -4.43 -11.78
C VAL A 16 23.53 -3.97 -11.88
N TYR A 17 22.69 -4.79 -12.48
CA TYR A 17 21.24 -4.57 -12.46
C TYR A 17 20.68 -5.04 -11.12
N ALA A 18 19.91 -4.17 -10.47
CA ALA A 18 19.10 -4.56 -9.32
C ALA A 18 17.85 -5.29 -9.84
N VAL A 19 17.60 -6.51 -9.35
CA VAL A 19 16.48 -7.39 -9.79
C VAL A 19 15.34 -7.40 -8.76
N GLY A 20 15.45 -6.60 -7.70
CA GLY A 20 14.41 -6.50 -6.68
C GLY A 20 14.47 -5.23 -5.84
N GLU A 21 13.47 -5.08 -4.98
CA GLU A 21 13.31 -4.02 -3.99
C GLU A 21 13.51 -4.58 -2.58
N GLY A 22 14.42 -3.98 -1.79
CA GLY A 22 14.61 -4.35 -0.38
C GLY A 22 13.74 -3.51 0.55
N ASN A 23 12.68 -4.10 1.11
CA ASN A 23 11.86 -3.57 2.19
C ASN A 23 12.54 -3.86 3.54
N MET A 24 13.50 -3.03 3.91
CA MET A 24 14.37 -3.25 5.07
C MET A 24 14.91 -1.92 5.60
N ASP A 25 14.84 -1.71 6.90
CA ASP A 25 15.52 -0.63 7.61
C ASP A 25 16.16 -1.20 8.88
N GLY A 26 16.89 -0.37 9.60
CA GLY A 26 17.77 -0.80 10.67
C GLY A 26 18.05 0.25 11.70
N GLY A 27 18.78 -0.19 12.72
CA GLY A 27 19.13 0.61 13.86
C GLY A 27 20.19 -0.08 14.69
N GLY A 28 19.98 -0.10 15.99
CA GLY A 28 20.92 -0.62 16.97
C GLY A 28 21.69 0.50 17.66
N GLY A 29 22.72 0.13 18.40
CA GLY A 29 23.52 1.08 19.16
C GLY A 29 24.79 0.46 19.73
N GLY A 30 25.36 1.14 20.72
CA GLY A 30 26.60 0.69 21.36
C GLY A 30 26.48 -0.69 22.01
N MET A 31 27.57 -1.46 21.96
CA MET A 31 27.70 -2.73 22.68
C MET A 31 28.09 -2.48 24.14
N GLY A 32 27.56 -3.32 25.04
CA GLY A 32 28.01 -3.36 26.44
C GLY A 32 29.28 -4.20 26.61
N GLN A 33 29.77 -4.28 27.85
CA GLN A 33 30.89 -5.16 28.19
C GLN A 33 30.44 -6.62 28.25
N GLY A 34 31.25 -7.53 27.70
CA GLY A 34 31.02 -8.97 27.72
C GLY A 34 31.87 -9.69 28.77
N THR A 35 31.60 -10.98 28.98
CA THR A 35 32.39 -11.89 29.82
C THR A 35 32.86 -13.09 28.99
N SER A 36 33.80 -13.90 29.49
CA SER A 36 34.21 -15.14 28.79
C SER A 36 33.04 -16.09 28.54
N GLN A 37 32.03 -16.06 29.41
CA GLN A 37 30.83 -16.89 29.34
C GLN A 37 29.70 -16.26 28.52
N ASN A 38 29.68 -14.94 28.35
CA ASN A 38 28.60 -14.21 27.66
C ASN A 38 29.21 -13.08 26.82
N LYS A 39 29.47 -13.34 25.54
CA LYS A 39 30.13 -12.39 24.64
C LYS A 39 29.73 -12.59 23.20
N TRP A 40 29.74 -11.50 22.46
CA TRP A 40 29.72 -11.49 21.00
C TRP A 40 30.93 -10.75 20.48
N THR A 41 31.58 -11.31 19.47
CA THR A 41 32.72 -10.69 18.81
C THR A 41 32.22 -9.99 17.54
N PRO A 42 32.48 -8.68 17.36
CA PRO A 42 32.01 -7.95 16.19
C PRO A 42 32.35 -8.66 14.86
N GLY A 43 31.35 -8.76 13.99
CA GLY A 43 31.45 -9.45 12.69
C GLY A 43 31.24 -10.97 12.75
N TYR A 44 30.93 -11.54 13.92
CA TYR A 44 30.32 -12.88 14.00
C TYR A 44 28.81 -12.77 13.76
N ASP A 45 28.47 -12.42 12.53
CA ASP A 45 27.12 -12.23 12.03
C ASP A 45 26.93 -12.97 10.69
N GLY A 46 25.67 -13.04 10.27
CA GLY A 46 25.25 -13.62 9.02
C GLY A 46 23.77 -13.34 8.79
N VAL A 47 23.20 -14.04 7.82
CA VAL A 47 21.76 -14.05 7.57
C VAL A 47 21.24 -15.46 7.43
N ARG A 48 19.96 -15.65 7.73
CA ARG A 48 19.15 -16.75 7.25
C ARG A 48 18.27 -16.22 6.12
N VAL A 49 18.24 -16.92 5.00
CA VAL A 49 17.42 -16.57 3.84
C VAL A 49 16.43 -17.68 3.60
N SER A 50 15.15 -17.33 3.52
CA SER A 50 14.05 -18.24 3.17
C SER A 50 13.36 -17.74 1.91
N VAL A 51 13.01 -18.63 1.00
CA VAL A 51 12.12 -18.28 -0.11
C VAL A 51 10.68 -18.48 0.32
N VAL A 52 9.87 -17.44 0.15
CA VAL A 52 8.49 -17.38 0.60
C VAL A 52 7.57 -17.12 -0.58
N ARG A 53 6.49 -17.88 -0.71
CA ARG A 53 5.42 -17.58 -1.66
C ARG A 53 4.57 -16.43 -1.13
N ALA A 54 4.35 -15.40 -1.94
CA ALA A 54 3.73 -14.15 -1.52
C ALA A 54 2.26 -14.31 -1.12
N ASP A 55 1.51 -15.19 -1.79
CA ASP A 55 0.05 -15.29 -1.64
C ASP A 55 -0.39 -15.92 -0.31
N ASP A 56 0.31 -16.96 0.15
CA ASP A 56 -0.07 -17.73 1.34
C ASP A 56 1.01 -17.75 2.43
N HIS A 57 2.07 -16.97 2.24
CA HIS A 57 3.21 -16.83 3.14
C HIS A 57 3.91 -18.16 3.46
N SER A 58 3.78 -19.16 2.59
CA SER A 58 4.44 -20.45 2.78
C SER A 58 5.94 -20.37 2.47
N VAL A 59 6.75 -20.99 3.32
CA VAL A 59 8.18 -21.17 3.08
C VAL A 59 8.36 -22.37 2.16
N VAL A 60 8.77 -22.13 0.92
CA VAL A 60 8.74 -23.14 -0.16
C VAL A 60 10.08 -23.87 -0.35
N THR A 61 11.14 -23.38 0.27
CA THR A 61 12.48 -24.01 0.26
C THR A 61 13.02 -24.16 1.68
N THR A 62 14.03 -25.03 1.87
CA THR A 62 14.72 -25.11 3.17
C THR A 62 15.55 -23.83 3.36
N PRO A 63 15.41 -23.11 4.50
CA PRO A 63 16.19 -21.91 4.75
C PRO A 63 17.70 -22.17 4.72
N ILE A 64 18.44 -21.26 4.10
CA ILE A 64 19.91 -21.29 4.03
C ILE A 64 20.50 -20.23 4.95
N ASP A 65 21.66 -20.51 5.58
CA ASP A 65 22.36 -19.47 6.35
C ASP A 65 23.66 -19.09 5.64
N LEU A 66 23.90 -17.79 5.51
CA LEU A 66 25.07 -17.20 4.86
C LEU A 66 25.91 -16.44 5.91
N THR A 67 27.23 -16.61 5.90
CA THR A 67 28.14 -15.85 6.76
C THR A 67 29.53 -15.69 6.17
N ASN A 68 30.20 -14.58 6.46
CA ASN A 68 31.60 -14.34 6.10
C ASN A 68 32.59 -15.09 7.03
N LYS A 69 32.11 -15.69 8.12
CA LYS A 69 32.95 -16.34 9.14
C LYS A 69 33.03 -17.85 8.98
N THR A 70 34.08 -18.42 9.55
CA THR A 70 34.17 -19.86 9.77
C THR A 70 33.54 -20.18 11.12
N ILE A 71 32.47 -20.97 11.12
CA ILE A 71 31.74 -21.32 12.33
C ILE A 71 32.27 -22.66 12.87
N PRO A 72 32.61 -22.75 14.17
CA PRO A 72 33.05 -24.00 14.78
C PRO A 72 32.01 -25.11 14.64
N GLY A 73 32.47 -26.32 14.32
CA GLY A 73 31.59 -27.47 14.06
C GLY A 73 30.76 -27.96 15.26
N ASN A 74 31.01 -27.44 16.46
CA ASN A 74 30.27 -27.76 17.69
C ASN A 74 29.28 -26.65 18.11
N VAL A 75 28.99 -25.68 17.24
CA VAL A 75 28.02 -24.61 17.51
C VAL A 75 26.63 -25.18 17.83
N CYS A 76 25.97 -24.61 18.84
CA CYS A 76 24.58 -24.90 19.15
C CYS A 76 23.65 -24.07 18.26
N HIS A 77 22.52 -24.61 17.84
CA HIS A 77 21.53 -23.90 17.02
C HIS A 77 20.13 -24.54 17.14
N PHE A 78 19.12 -23.93 16.51
CA PHE A 78 17.72 -24.39 16.56
C PHE A 78 17.20 -24.94 15.21
N GLY A 79 18.10 -25.47 14.39
CA GLY A 79 17.80 -25.89 13.02
C GLY A 79 17.69 -24.73 12.02
N LYS A 80 17.02 -25.00 10.89
CA LYS A 80 16.77 -24.05 9.78
C LYS A 80 15.28 -23.73 9.70
N VAL A 81 14.79 -23.05 10.73
CA VAL A 81 13.37 -22.66 10.85
C VAL A 81 13.27 -21.15 10.67
N SER A 82 12.36 -20.68 9.83
CA SER A 82 12.18 -19.26 9.55
C SER A 82 11.24 -18.59 10.54
N LYS A 83 11.28 -17.27 10.61
CA LYS A 83 10.33 -16.46 11.40
C LYS A 83 8.87 -16.81 11.11
N LEU A 84 8.51 -17.02 9.84
CA LEU A 84 7.14 -17.38 9.44
C LEU A 84 6.71 -18.73 10.02
N GLN A 85 7.60 -19.72 10.04
CA GLN A 85 7.32 -21.03 10.63
C GLN A 85 7.16 -20.93 12.15
N TYR A 86 7.97 -20.11 12.83
CA TYR A 86 7.81 -19.82 14.26
C TYR A 86 6.49 -19.10 14.56
N SER A 87 6.09 -18.12 13.72
CA SER A 87 4.78 -17.47 13.83
C SER A 87 3.62 -18.44 13.60
N GLY A 88 3.82 -19.47 12.76
CA GLY A 88 2.90 -20.58 12.55
C GLY A 88 2.88 -21.64 13.66
N GLY A 89 3.64 -21.45 14.75
CA GLY A 89 3.62 -22.33 15.92
C GLY A 89 4.77 -23.34 16.02
N ALA A 90 5.79 -23.27 15.16
CA ALA A 90 6.98 -24.10 15.32
C ALA A 90 7.68 -23.84 16.66
N GLY A 91 8.14 -24.89 17.34
CA GLY A 91 8.90 -24.79 18.59
C GLY A 91 10.41 -24.80 18.37
N LEU A 92 11.17 -24.34 19.36
CA LEU A 92 12.64 -24.44 19.34
C LEU A 92 13.09 -25.90 19.48
N SER A 93 13.99 -26.33 18.60
CA SER A 93 14.58 -27.68 18.60
C SER A 93 16.10 -27.59 18.74
N PRO A 94 16.65 -27.66 19.97
CA PRO A 94 18.08 -27.47 20.20
C PRO A 94 18.92 -28.59 19.58
N MET A 95 19.97 -28.19 18.86
CA MET A 95 20.93 -29.08 18.21
C MET A 95 22.35 -28.63 18.58
N GLN A 96 23.28 -29.58 18.67
CA GLN A 96 24.70 -29.31 18.88
C GLN A 96 25.52 -29.90 17.74
N GLY A 97 26.26 -29.04 17.06
CA GLY A 97 27.03 -29.41 15.87
C GLY A 97 26.16 -29.71 14.64
N GLY A 98 26.81 -30.01 13.52
CA GLY A 98 26.11 -30.24 12.25
C GLY A 98 25.51 -28.99 11.61
N TYR A 99 25.87 -27.80 12.09
CA TYR A 99 25.39 -26.53 11.55
C TYR A 99 25.97 -26.27 10.16
N ALA A 100 25.11 -26.35 9.14
CA ALA A 100 25.47 -26.02 7.76
C ALA A 100 25.34 -24.51 7.52
N TYR A 101 26.30 -23.92 6.82
CA TYR A 101 26.26 -22.54 6.35
C TYR A 101 27.08 -22.42 5.07
N THR A 102 26.81 -21.37 4.30
CA THR A 102 27.55 -21.07 3.08
C THR A 102 28.34 -19.78 3.27
N LYS A 103 29.61 -19.79 2.85
CA LYS A 103 30.39 -18.56 2.69
C LYS A 103 30.17 -18.05 1.26
N PRO A 104 29.44 -16.94 1.06
CA PRO A 104 29.12 -16.47 -0.28
C PRO A 104 30.37 -15.97 -1.02
N SER A 105 30.35 -16.08 -2.34
CA SER A 105 31.42 -15.59 -3.23
C SER A 105 31.58 -14.08 -3.13
N GLN A 106 30.46 -13.35 -3.19
CA GLN A 106 30.38 -11.95 -2.81
C GLN A 106 30.20 -11.86 -1.30
N ALA A 107 31.16 -11.23 -0.62
CA ALA A 107 31.13 -11.10 0.83
C ALA A 107 29.88 -10.36 1.30
N LEU A 108 29.22 -10.87 2.34
CA LEU A 108 28.07 -10.22 2.95
C LEU A 108 28.47 -8.82 3.47
N PRO A 109 27.61 -7.81 3.30
CA PRO A 109 27.75 -6.57 4.06
C PRO A 109 27.62 -6.88 5.55
N ARG A 110 28.12 -5.98 6.38
CA ARG A 110 27.95 -6.08 7.83
C ARG A 110 26.46 -6.02 8.19
N ILE A 111 25.96 -7.08 8.82
CA ILE A 111 24.55 -7.22 9.18
C ILE A 111 24.31 -6.63 10.57
N VAL A 112 25.09 -7.08 11.56
CA VAL A 112 24.97 -6.63 12.96
C VAL A 112 26.09 -5.64 13.29
N SER A 113 25.70 -4.41 13.65
CA SER A 113 26.65 -3.34 14.01
C SER A 113 26.92 -3.27 15.52
N SER A 114 28.13 -2.85 15.89
CA SER A 114 28.54 -2.59 17.28
C SER A 114 28.50 -1.10 17.68
N SER A 115 28.25 -0.21 16.72
CA SER A 115 28.36 1.25 16.85
C SER A 115 27.06 1.99 16.51
N GLY A 116 25.96 1.28 16.25
CA GLY A 116 24.73 1.86 15.69
C GLY A 116 24.85 2.14 14.18
N GLY A 117 23.73 2.54 13.57
CA GLY A 117 23.63 2.89 12.14
C GLY A 117 23.81 1.70 11.19
N GLY A 118 22.82 0.80 11.13
CA GLY A 118 22.83 -0.40 10.29
C GLY A 118 23.28 -0.12 8.85
N ASN A 119 23.94 -1.08 8.20
CA ASN A 119 24.44 -0.93 6.83
C ASN A 119 23.34 -1.19 5.79
N ILE A 120 22.17 -0.59 6.00
CA ILE A 120 20.94 -0.93 5.28
C ILE A 120 21.07 -0.74 3.78
N ALA A 121 21.67 0.36 3.33
CA ALA A 121 21.89 0.59 1.91
C ALA A 121 22.73 -0.54 1.26
N ALA A 122 23.80 -1.00 1.92
CA ALA A 122 24.61 -2.09 1.40
C ALA A 122 23.90 -3.46 1.52
N ILE A 123 23.08 -3.66 2.56
CA ILE A 123 22.27 -4.87 2.72
C ILE A 123 21.23 -4.95 1.61
N LYS A 124 20.47 -3.87 1.37
CA LYS A 124 19.53 -3.77 0.25
C LYS A 124 20.25 -4.05 -1.06
N SER A 125 21.33 -3.31 -1.35
CA SER A 125 22.12 -3.50 -2.57
C SER A 125 22.66 -4.92 -2.74
N TYR A 126 23.03 -5.60 -1.65
CA TYR A 126 23.53 -6.98 -1.72
C TYR A 126 22.41 -7.95 -2.08
N PHE A 127 21.24 -7.86 -1.43
CA PHE A 127 20.17 -8.82 -1.65
C PHE A 127 19.30 -8.51 -2.89
N THR A 128 19.47 -7.34 -3.51
CA THR A 128 18.84 -7.00 -4.79
C THR A 128 19.78 -7.17 -5.99
N ASP A 129 21.06 -7.48 -5.76
CA ASP A 129 22.04 -7.78 -6.80
C ASP A 129 21.70 -9.09 -7.52
N GLU A 130 21.58 -9.05 -8.85
CA GLU A 130 21.23 -10.22 -9.66
C GLU A 130 22.12 -11.43 -9.40
N GLN A 131 23.44 -11.24 -9.29
CA GLN A 131 24.38 -12.36 -9.13
C GLN A 131 24.24 -12.99 -7.74
N VAL A 132 23.99 -12.17 -6.71
CA VAL A 132 23.64 -12.66 -5.37
C VAL A 132 22.32 -13.45 -5.42
N VAL A 133 21.29 -12.93 -6.08
CA VAL A 133 19.98 -13.60 -6.19
C VAL A 133 20.09 -14.92 -6.97
N ARG A 134 20.83 -14.95 -8.08
CA ARG A 134 21.16 -16.19 -8.82
C ARG A 134 21.90 -17.20 -7.94
N SER A 135 22.84 -16.74 -7.12
CA SER A 135 23.53 -17.60 -6.15
C SER A 135 22.58 -18.15 -5.10
N ILE A 136 21.63 -17.35 -4.60
CA ILE A 136 20.62 -17.78 -3.62
C ILE A 136 19.64 -18.78 -4.25
N ALA A 137 19.19 -18.55 -5.48
CA ALA A 137 18.35 -19.48 -6.24
C ALA A 137 19.02 -20.85 -6.36
N ASN A 138 20.29 -20.87 -6.78
CA ASN A 138 21.10 -22.10 -6.86
C ASN A 138 21.25 -22.82 -5.51
N LEU A 139 21.49 -22.07 -4.42
CA LEU A 139 21.63 -22.66 -3.07
C LEU A 139 20.32 -23.21 -2.51
N THR A 140 19.19 -22.62 -2.87
CA THR A 140 17.85 -23.08 -2.45
C THR A 140 17.28 -24.15 -3.36
N GLY A 141 17.90 -24.38 -4.53
CA GLY A 141 17.43 -25.32 -5.55
C GLY A 141 16.24 -24.79 -6.35
N MET A 142 15.97 -23.49 -6.28
CA MET A 142 14.89 -22.82 -7.01
C MET A 142 15.43 -22.25 -8.32
N ASP A 143 14.64 -22.33 -9.38
CA ASP A 143 14.95 -21.65 -10.63
C ASP A 143 14.96 -20.13 -10.43
N PHE A 144 15.94 -19.44 -11.03
CA PHE A 144 16.10 -18.00 -10.87
C PHE A 144 14.90 -17.23 -11.43
N ASP A 145 14.43 -17.58 -12.63
CA ASP A 145 13.33 -16.87 -13.28
C ASP A 145 12.03 -17.07 -12.49
N VAL A 146 11.81 -18.27 -11.94
CA VAL A 146 10.69 -18.54 -11.02
C VAL A 146 10.82 -17.76 -9.73
N LEU A 147 12.00 -17.73 -9.09
CA LEU A 147 12.22 -16.96 -7.86
C LEU A 147 11.92 -15.48 -8.07
N THR A 148 12.25 -14.95 -9.24
CA THR A 148 12.13 -13.52 -9.55
C THR A 148 10.87 -13.14 -10.32
N ASN A 149 9.88 -14.03 -10.48
CA ASN A 149 8.67 -13.77 -11.27
C ASN A 149 7.60 -12.89 -10.57
N GLY A 150 7.81 -12.51 -9.31
CA GLY A 150 6.86 -11.72 -8.51
C GLY A 150 5.99 -12.54 -7.54
N GLU A 151 5.88 -13.85 -7.72
CA GLU A 151 5.11 -14.74 -6.82
C GLU A 151 5.89 -15.10 -5.54
N TYR A 152 7.21 -14.85 -5.53
CA TYR A 152 8.09 -15.22 -4.43
C TYR A 152 8.89 -14.03 -3.90
N ARG A 153 9.24 -14.10 -2.61
CA ARG A 153 10.02 -13.10 -1.87
C ARG A 153 11.16 -13.77 -1.12
N LEU A 154 12.26 -13.06 -0.89
CA LEU A 154 13.25 -13.49 0.11
C LEU A 154 12.89 -12.90 1.46
N LEU A 155 12.71 -13.76 2.46
CA LEU A 155 12.75 -13.38 3.86
C LEU A 155 14.19 -13.48 4.36
N VAL A 156 14.75 -12.35 4.78
CA VAL A 156 16.13 -12.22 5.27
C VAL A 156 16.11 -11.96 6.77
N GLU A 157 16.62 -12.89 7.56
CA GLU A 157 16.69 -12.78 9.02
C GLU A 157 18.15 -12.63 9.46
N PRO A 158 18.51 -11.64 10.29
CA PRO A 158 19.87 -11.51 10.79
C PRO A 158 20.18 -12.65 11.76
N VAL A 159 21.38 -13.23 11.64
CA VAL A 159 21.91 -14.29 12.51
C VAL A 159 23.11 -13.75 13.28
N ALA A 160 23.17 -13.99 14.59
CA ALA A 160 24.36 -13.73 15.40
C ALA A 160 24.95 -15.03 15.94
N TYR A 161 26.28 -15.09 15.95
CA TYR A 161 27.05 -16.19 16.54
C TYR A 161 27.78 -15.69 17.80
N TYR A 162 27.39 -16.18 18.97
CA TYR A 162 27.89 -15.66 20.25
C TYR A 162 28.10 -16.74 21.28
N THR A 163 28.86 -16.43 22.33
CA THR A 163 28.99 -17.29 23.51
C THR A 163 27.93 -16.90 24.52
N PHE A 164 27.10 -17.84 24.96
CA PHE A 164 26.16 -17.67 26.06
C PHE A 164 26.30 -18.84 27.04
N GLN A 165 26.51 -18.53 28.32
CA GLN A 165 26.85 -19.51 29.36
C GLN A 165 27.97 -20.50 28.95
N GLY A 166 28.97 -20.00 28.20
CA GLY A 166 30.13 -20.79 27.78
C GLY A 166 29.91 -21.64 26.52
N ALA A 167 28.68 -21.80 26.04
CA ALA A 167 28.37 -22.46 24.78
C ALA A 167 28.39 -21.46 23.61
N PHE A 168 28.97 -21.85 22.48
CA PHE A 168 28.91 -21.07 21.24
C PHE A 168 27.61 -21.39 20.50
N ILE A 169 26.76 -20.40 20.26
CA ILE A 169 25.40 -20.57 19.74
C ILE A 169 25.15 -19.64 18.54
N ALA A 170 24.38 -20.11 17.57
CA ALA A 170 23.85 -19.35 16.44
C ALA A 170 22.35 -19.16 16.60
N THR A 171 21.87 -17.91 16.54
CA THR A 171 20.42 -17.62 16.61
C THR A 171 20.02 -16.49 15.65
N THR A 172 18.84 -16.59 15.05
CA THR A 172 18.12 -15.42 14.54
C THR A 172 17.62 -14.56 15.71
N ALA A 173 17.10 -13.35 15.43
CA ALA A 173 16.46 -12.53 16.46
C ALA A 173 15.23 -13.22 17.06
N THR A 174 14.40 -13.84 16.21
CA THR A 174 13.20 -14.58 16.63
C THR A 174 13.56 -15.76 17.55
N GLU A 175 14.59 -16.51 17.18
CA GLU A 175 15.11 -17.61 18.01
C GLU A 175 15.67 -17.11 19.34
N ALA A 176 16.37 -15.97 19.36
CA ALA A 176 16.87 -15.37 20.59
C ALA A 176 15.72 -14.94 21.53
N ALA A 177 14.63 -14.38 21.00
CA ALA A 177 13.46 -14.01 21.80
C ALA A 177 12.74 -15.24 22.38
N LEU A 178 12.50 -16.27 21.56
CA LEU A 178 11.91 -17.53 22.02
C LEU A 178 12.79 -18.24 23.06
N TYR A 179 14.11 -18.22 22.87
CA TYR A 179 15.03 -18.80 23.83
C TYR A 179 15.08 -18.00 25.13
N ASP A 180 14.98 -16.68 25.07
CA ASP A 180 14.85 -15.83 26.26
C ASP A 180 13.56 -16.10 27.05
N GLU A 181 12.44 -16.33 26.36
CA GLU A 181 11.17 -16.76 26.98
C GLU A 181 11.35 -18.08 27.74
N LEU A 182 11.97 -19.10 27.12
CA LEU A 182 12.28 -20.38 27.78
C LEU A 182 13.20 -20.21 29.00
N LEU A 183 14.11 -19.24 28.95
CA LEU A 183 15.05 -18.93 30.03
C LEU A 183 14.51 -17.93 31.06
N SER A 184 13.23 -17.55 30.97
CA SER A 184 12.63 -16.55 31.87
C SER A 184 13.44 -15.23 31.93
N GLY A 185 13.87 -14.72 30.78
CA GLY A 185 14.64 -13.48 30.67
C GLY A 185 16.16 -13.63 30.88
N GLY A 186 16.66 -14.87 30.97
CA GLY A 186 18.06 -15.16 31.25
C GLY A 186 19.02 -14.66 30.17
N LEU A 187 18.63 -14.77 28.90
CA LEU A 187 19.45 -14.32 27.76
C LEU A 187 19.51 -12.80 27.71
N ARG A 188 18.35 -12.13 27.81
CA ARG A 188 18.22 -10.68 27.87
C ARG A 188 19.08 -10.10 28.98
N ARG A 189 18.98 -10.65 30.19
CA ARG A 189 19.70 -10.15 31.37
C ARG A 189 21.23 -10.13 31.19
N LYS A 190 21.78 -11.07 30.42
CA LYS A 190 23.23 -11.21 30.21
C LYS A 190 23.71 -10.58 28.90
N MET A 191 22.84 -10.49 27.89
CA MET A 191 23.22 -10.14 26.53
C MET A 191 22.26 -9.16 25.86
N VAL A 192 21.59 -8.28 26.63
CA VAL A 192 20.58 -7.33 26.13
C VAL A 192 21.05 -6.50 24.93
N SER A 193 22.29 -6.01 24.95
CA SER A 193 22.81 -5.15 23.87
C SER A 193 22.92 -5.86 22.52
N LEU A 194 23.07 -7.18 22.51
CA LEU A 194 23.03 -7.98 21.30
C LEU A 194 21.61 -8.53 21.08
N SER A 195 21.20 -9.47 21.93
CA SER A 195 20.01 -10.32 21.74
C SER A 195 18.70 -9.54 21.63
N HIS A 196 18.60 -8.38 22.30
CA HIS A 196 17.38 -7.59 22.36
C HIS A 196 17.56 -6.18 21.79
N LYS A 197 18.70 -5.87 21.18
CA LYS A 197 18.95 -4.56 20.58
C LYS A 197 19.61 -4.70 19.23
N ASN A 198 20.92 -4.97 19.16
CA ASN A 198 21.64 -4.89 17.89
C ASN A 198 21.28 -6.02 16.91
N LEU A 199 20.92 -7.21 17.39
CA LEU A 199 20.45 -8.31 16.53
C LEU A 199 19.03 -8.05 15.97
N PRO A 200 17.99 -7.78 16.78
CA PRO A 200 16.66 -7.52 16.25
C PRO A 200 16.57 -6.21 15.47
N LEU A 201 17.31 -5.16 15.84
CA LEU A 201 17.33 -3.90 15.09
C LEU A 201 18.29 -3.92 13.89
N ALA A 202 18.96 -5.04 13.62
CA ALA A 202 19.78 -5.16 12.41
C ALA A 202 18.92 -5.07 11.15
N LEU A 203 17.71 -5.62 11.19
CA LEU A 203 16.73 -5.59 10.10
C LEU A 203 15.31 -5.51 10.67
N PHE A 204 14.50 -4.58 10.17
CA PHE A 204 13.05 -4.52 10.33
C PHE A 204 12.41 -3.92 9.07
N LEU A 205 11.09 -4.03 8.91
CA LEU A 205 10.41 -3.59 7.69
C LEU A 205 10.14 -2.08 7.70
N GLU A 206 10.26 -1.44 6.52
CA GLU A 206 9.84 -0.05 6.26
C GLU A 206 8.34 0.02 5.98
N THR A 207 7.81 -0.99 5.30
CA THR A 207 6.39 -1.17 4.99
C THR A 207 5.92 -2.55 5.44
N PRO A 208 4.67 -2.72 5.94
CA PRO A 208 4.15 -4.04 6.31
C PRO A 208 4.21 -5.04 5.16
N ASP A 209 4.56 -6.29 5.44
CA ASP A 209 4.80 -7.31 4.43
C ASP A 209 4.82 -8.73 5.05
N LEU A 210 4.39 -9.76 4.31
CA LEU A 210 4.28 -11.17 4.74
C LEU A 210 3.57 -11.37 6.10
N GLY A 211 2.60 -10.50 6.41
CA GLY A 211 1.86 -10.51 7.69
C GLY A 211 2.61 -9.89 8.88
N PHE A 212 3.78 -9.29 8.67
CA PHE A 212 4.53 -8.55 9.68
C PHE A 212 4.39 -7.03 9.47
N PRO A 213 4.14 -6.23 10.52
CA PRO A 213 4.05 -4.78 10.41
C PRO A 213 5.44 -4.13 10.27
N ALA A 214 5.47 -2.92 9.69
CA ALA A 214 6.63 -2.03 9.75
C ALA A 214 6.96 -1.63 11.20
N TRP A 215 8.23 -1.37 11.49
CA TRP A 215 8.65 -0.96 12.83
C TRP A 215 8.68 0.56 12.99
N GLY A 216 7.67 1.10 13.68
CA GLY A 216 7.60 2.50 14.09
C GLY A 216 8.19 2.80 15.48
N GLY A 217 8.67 1.78 16.19
CA GLY A 217 9.21 1.93 17.54
C GLY A 217 10.65 2.45 17.58
N SER A 218 11.25 2.40 18.76
CA SER A 218 12.63 2.87 18.96
C SER A 218 13.64 2.11 18.11
N ARG A 219 14.59 2.85 17.53
CA ARG A 219 15.65 2.30 16.67
C ARG A 219 16.99 2.13 17.39
N ASN A 220 17.10 2.50 18.65
CA ASN A 220 18.38 2.50 19.39
C ASN A 220 18.28 1.98 20.83
N THR A 221 17.08 1.61 21.30
CA THR A 221 16.87 0.99 22.63
C THR A 221 16.59 -0.50 22.50
N ALA A 222 16.72 -1.24 23.60
CA ALA A 222 16.41 -2.66 23.61
C ALA A 222 14.90 -2.90 23.46
N ALA A 223 14.52 -3.79 22.54
CA ALA A 223 13.17 -4.24 22.26
C ALA A 223 12.71 -5.33 23.24
N SER A 224 11.39 -5.55 23.32
CA SER A 224 10.80 -6.67 24.06
C SER A 224 10.77 -7.95 23.23
N ASN A 225 10.60 -9.12 23.86
CA ASN A 225 10.39 -10.38 23.12
C ASN A 225 9.18 -10.31 22.19
N ALA A 226 8.11 -9.62 22.63
CA ALA A 226 6.92 -9.42 21.82
C ALA A 226 7.21 -8.61 20.55
N ASP A 227 7.91 -7.47 20.68
CA ASP A 227 8.30 -6.64 19.53
C ASP A 227 9.24 -7.40 18.57
N ILE A 228 10.15 -8.21 19.13
CA ILE A 228 11.06 -9.01 18.33
C ILE A 228 10.28 -10.05 17.52
N ARG A 229 9.32 -10.72 18.14
CA ARG A 229 8.50 -11.72 17.45
C ARG A 229 7.56 -11.09 16.44
N SER A 230 6.96 -9.93 16.74
CA SER A 230 5.99 -9.28 15.86
C SER A 230 6.62 -8.54 14.69
N SER A 231 7.74 -7.84 14.86
CA SER A 231 8.10 -6.74 13.94
C SER A 231 9.60 -6.56 13.66
N LEU A 232 10.48 -7.20 14.41
CA LEU A 232 11.93 -6.99 14.30
C LEU A 232 12.69 -8.27 13.89
N GLY A 233 13.93 -8.08 13.46
CA GLY A 233 14.82 -9.16 13.04
C GLY A 233 14.40 -9.80 11.72
N LEU A 234 13.90 -9.00 10.79
CA LEU A 234 13.53 -9.43 9.45
C LEU A 234 13.67 -8.30 8.44
N GLY A 235 14.00 -8.67 7.22
CA GLY A 235 13.91 -7.84 6.03
C GLY A 235 13.30 -8.65 4.90
N ILE A 236 12.64 -7.98 3.94
CA ILE A 236 12.02 -8.66 2.80
C ILE A 236 12.58 -8.10 1.49
N VAL A 237 12.91 -8.99 0.56
CA VAL A 237 13.24 -8.63 -0.82
C VAL A 237 12.08 -9.05 -1.71
N ARG A 238 11.55 -8.10 -2.46
CA ARG A 238 10.53 -8.31 -3.49
C ARG A 238 11.22 -8.37 -4.84
N PHE A 239 10.85 -9.31 -5.69
CA PHE A 239 11.35 -9.39 -7.05
C PHE A 239 10.26 -9.05 -8.03
N SER A 240 10.65 -8.46 -9.17
CA SER A 240 9.78 -8.05 -10.28
C SER A 240 8.41 -7.59 -9.81
N ASP A 241 8.29 -6.31 -9.44
CA ASP A 241 7.08 -5.63 -8.97
C ASP A 241 5.82 -6.50 -9.04
N MET A 242 5.67 -7.40 -8.07
CA MET A 242 4.34 -7.63 -7.53
C MET A 242 3.88 -6.20 -7.23
N PRO A 243 2.79 -5.73 -7.87
CA PRO A 243 2.36 -4.34 -7.73
C PRO A 243 2.44 -4.01 -6.25
N PRO A 244 2.85 -2.79 -5.85
CA PRO A 244 2.70 -2.40 -4.46
C PRO A 244 1.33 -2.93 -4.08
N GLN A 245 1.31 -3.85 -3.10
CA GLN A 245 0.06 -4.03 -2.40
C GLN A 245 -0.16 -2.62 -1.91
N ILE A 246 -1.04 -1.89 -2.62
CA ILE A 246 -1.89 -0.88 -2.01
C ILE A 246 -2.22 -1.58 -0.72
N PRO A 247 -1.73 -1.09 0.43
CA PRO A 247 -1.94 -1.82 1.65
C PRO A 247 -3.44 -2.04 1.67
N THR A 248 -3.88 -3.28 1.50
CA THR A 248 -5.12 -3.67 2.11
C THR A 248 -4.76 -3.57 3.57
N VAL A 249 -4.88 -2.33 4.08
CA VAL A 249 -5.24 -2.11 5.45
C VAL A 249 -6.53 -2.89 5.52
N THR A 250 -6.41 -4.13 5.96
CA THR A 250 -7.46 -5.15 5.91
C THR A 250 -8.59 -4.78 6.87
N ASP A 251 -8.48 -3.60 7.50
CA ASP A 251 -9.41 -2.97 8.42
C ASP A 251 -9.37 -1.43 8.26
N CYS A 252 -9.49 -0.92 7.03
CA CYS A 252 -9.80 0.48 6.73
C CYS A 252 -11.26 0.61 6.28
N ASP A 253 -11.98 1.57 6.86
CA ASP A 253 -13.36 1.88 6.49
C ASP A 253 -13.43 2.66 5.18
N TYR A 254 -12.41 3.49 4.94
CA TYR A 254 -12.31 4.33 3.76
C TYR A 254 -10.89 4.30 3.20
N GLU A 255 -10.79 4.28 1.87
CA GLU A 255 -9.58 4.58 1.14
C GLU A 255 -9.81 5.88 0.35
N TYR A 256 -9.10 6.93 0.72
CA TYR A 256 -9.22 8.26 0.12
C TYR A 256 -7.94 8.65 -0.61
N ARG A 257 -7.99 9.71 -1.41
CA ARG A 257 -6.86 10.20 -2.21
C ARG A 257 -6.35 11.51 -1.66
N THR A 258 -5.07 11.80 -1.85
CA THR A 258 -4.47 13.06 -1.43
C THR A 258 -5.17 14.27 -2.08
N ASP A 259 -5.37 15.33 -1.30
CA ASP A 259 -5.98 16.61 -1.75
C ASP A 259 -7.31 16.48 -2.53
N THR A 260 -8.23 15.69 -1.99
CA THR A 260 -9.59 15.51 -2.52
C THR A 260 -10.64 15.90 -1.49
N GLU A 261 -11.80 16.36 -1.96
CA GLU A 261 -13.00 16.44 -1.12
C GLU A 261 -13.61 15.06 -0.97
N VAL A 262 -14.02 14.71 0.23
CA VAL A 262 -14.60 13.40 0.53
C VAL A 262 -15.83 13.55 1.42
N ILE A 263 -16.66 12.52 1.42
CA ILE A 263 -17.76 12.35 2.36
C ILE A 263 -17.42 11.17 3.27
N THR A 264 -17.42 11.41 4.58
CA THR A 264 -17.29 10.37 5.60
C THR A 264 -18.61 10.27 6.33
N ALA A 265 -19.17 9.06 6.42
CA ALA A 265 -20.50 8.83 6.99
C ALA A 265 -20.48 7.71 8.04
N VAL A 266 -21.44 7.75 8.95
CA VAL A 266 -21.65 6.74 9.99
C VAL A 266 -23.15 6.58 10.25
N TRP A 267 -23.60 5.36 10.55
CA TRP A 267 -24.97 5.11 10.93
C TRP A 267 -25.17 5.41 12.41
N ILE A 268 -26.26 6.10 12.73
CA ILE A 268 -26.67 6.43 14.10
C ILE A 268 -27.98 5.72 14.39
N SER A 269 -28.04 5.03 15.54
CA SER A 269 -29.21 4.29 16.00
C SER A 269 -29.34 4.33 17.51
N GLY A 270 -30.53 4.05 18.04
CA GLY A 270 -30.85 4.08 19.46
C GLY A 270 -32.36 4.08 19.67
N GLY A 271 -32.83 4.63 20.79
CA GLY A 271 -34.25 5.00 20.92
C GLY A 271 -34.61 6.17 20.01
N GLN A 272 -35.91 6.45 19.87
CA GLN A 272 -36.42 7.58 19.06
C GLN A 272 -35.62 8.88 19.30
N SER A 273 -35.17 9.49 18.21
CA SER A 273 -34.54 10.81 18.19
C SER A 273 -35.48 11.80 17.50
N ASP A 274 -35.95 12.79 18.24
CA ASP A 274 -36.90 13.82 17.81
C ASP A 274 -36.48 15.20 18.34
N PRO A 275 -37.16 16.30 17.99
CA PRO A 275 -36.78 17.64 18.46
C PRO A 275 -36.82 17.83 19.98
N ASP A 276 -37.54 17.01 20.76
CA ASP A 276 -37.52 17.06 22.22
C ASP A 276 -36.32 16.31 22.81
N HIS A 277 -35.87 15.26 22.11
CA HIS A 277 -34.71 14.43 22.46
C HIS A 277 -33.68 14.37 21.31
N PRO A 278 -33.06 15.49 20.91
CA PRO A 278 -32.28 15.56 19.70
C PRO A 278 -30.93 14.82 19.83
N VAL A 279 -30.56 14.07 18.80
CA VAL A 279 -29.22 13.51 18.64
C VAL A 279 -28.36 14.41 17.76
N SER A 280 -27.10 14.58 18.16
CA SER A 280 -26.05 15.23 17.37
C SER A 280 -24.79 14.39 17.37
N VAL A 281 -24.00 14.52 16.30
CA VAL A 281 -22.80 13.72 16.07
C VAL A 281 -21.64 14.65 15.76
N THR A 282 -20.51 14.46 16.44
CA THR A 282 -19.29 15.23 16.18
C THR A 282 -18.20 14.30 15.66
N PHE A 283 -17.72 14.61 14.46
CA PHE A 283 -16.55 13.97 13.85
C PHE A 283 -15.30 14.78 14.18
N HIS A 284 -14.26 14.12 14.69
CA HIS A 284 -12.95 14.73 14.87
C HIS A 284 -11.99 14.26 13.79
N ILE A 285 -11.61 15.16 12.90
CA ILE A 285 -10.84 14.86 11.69
C ILE A 285 -9.66 15.84 11.61
N ALA A 286 -8.44 15.30 11.58
CA ALA A 286 -7.20 16.07 11.44
C ALA A 286 -7.10 17.28 12.40
N GLY A 287 -7.57 17.14 13.64
CA GLY A 287 -7.57 18.19 14.66
C GLY A 287 -8.72 19.20 14.58
N ASN A 288 -9.64 19.05 13.62
CA ASN A 288 -10.87 19.83 13.52
C ASN A 288 -12.08 19.02 13.97
N SER A 289 -13.12 19.70 14.45
CA SER A 289 -14.38 19.09 14.85
C SER A 289 -15.52 19.52 13.93
N TYR A 290 -16.30 18.56 13.45
CA TYR A 290 -17.44 18.77 12.54
C TYR A 290 -18.70 18.22 13.19
N THR A 291 -19.67 19.08 13.50
CA THR A 291 -20.90 18.67 14.18
C THR A 291 -22.07 18.60 13.22
N VAL A 292 -22.74 17.46 13.19
CA VAL A 292 -24.00 17.19 12.49
C VAL A 292 -25.11 17.18 13.54
N GLY A 293 -25.94 18.22 13.55
CA GLY A 293 -27.10 18.33 14.44
C GLY A 293 -28.38 17.81 13.80
N GLY A 294 -29.40 17.54 14.62
CA GLY A 294 -30.73 17.17 14.15
C GLY A 294 -30.77 15.83 13.43
N VAL A 295 -30.02 14.85 13.96
CA VAL A 295 -30.04 13.47 13.45
C VAL A 295 -31.24 12.76 14.06
N TYR A 296 -32.37 12.80 13.36
CA TYR A 296 -33.63 12.25 13.83
C TYR A 296 -33.90 10.87 13.25
N TYR A 297 -34.66 10.04 13.96
CA TYR A 297 -35.14 8.73 13.49
C TYR A 297 -36.19 8.20 14.47
N PRO A 298 -37.23 7.46 14.00
CA PRO A 298 -38.20 6.83 14.88
C PRO A 298 -37.58 5.67 15.69
N ASP A 299 -38.29 5.20 16.70
CA ASP A 299 -37.84 4.07 17.51
C ASP A 299 -37.61 2.81 16.64
N GLY A 300 -36.47 2.16 16.83
CA GLY A 300 -36.08 0.97 16.06
C GLY A 300 -35.45 1.23 14.68
N GLU A 301 -35.35 2.50 14.23
CA GLU A 301 -34.74 2.88 12.96
C GLU A 301 -33.35 3.53 13.15
N SER A 302 -32.71 3.90 12.04
CA SER A 302 -31.40 4.56 12.02
C SER A 302 -31.30 5.65 10.96
N GLN A 303 -30.30 6.53 11.09
CA GLN A 303 -29.99 7.57 10.12
C GLN A 303 -28.49 7.74 9.90
N LEU A 304 -28.08 7.97 8.66
CA LEU A 304 -26.72 8.40 8.34
C LEU A 304 -26.45 9.81 8.85
N ALA A 305 -25.34 9.98 9.56
CA ALA A 305 -24.70 11.28 9.78
C ALA A 305 -23.42 11.34 8.95
N TRP A 306 -23.16 12.44 8.25
CA TRP A 306 -21.98 12.57 7.40
C TRP A 306 -21.41 13.98 7.41
N VAL A 307 -20.15 14.07 7.05
CA VAL A 307 -19.41 15.34 6.92
C VAL A 307 -18.67 15.37 5.60
N ARG A 308 -18.62 16.57 5.01
CA ARG A 308 -17.78 16.87 3.85
C ARG A 308 -16.51 17.57 4.32
N TRP A 309 -15.36 17.06 3.91
CA TRP A 309 -14.07 17.61 4.28
C TRP A 309 -13.03 17.34 3.18
N ARG A 310 -11.83 17.92 3.32
CA ARG A 310 -10.73 17.77 2.36
C ARG A 310 -9.58 16.99 2.99
N THR A 311 -9.12 15.96 2.30
CA THR A 311 -8.02 15.11 2.74
C THR A 311 -6.68 15.85 2.75
N PRO A 312 -5.74 15.47 3.62
CA PRO A 312 -4.35 15.90 3.54
C PRO A 312 -3.70 15.71 2.17
N ARG A 313 -2.66 16.50 1.92
CA ARG A 313 -1.84 16.42 0.71
C ARG A 313 -0.84 15.27 0.70
N GLU A 314 -0.42 14.82 1.88
CA GLU A 314 0.55 13.75 2.03
C GLU A 314 -0.16 12.43 2.38
N PRO A 315 0.24 11.30 1.76
CA PRO A 315 -0.26 9.98 2.10
C PRO A 315 -0.08 9.64 3.57
N GLN A 316 -1.14 9.13 4.20
CA GLN A 316 -1.11 8.71 5.60
C GLN A 316 -2.33 7.86 5.96
N ALA A 317 -2.17 7.02 6.97
CA ALA A 317 -3.32 6.43 7.66
C ALA A 317 -3.76 7.39 8.80
N MET A 318 -5.07 7.57 8.96
CA MET A 318 -5.62 8.38 10.04
C MET A 318 -6.86 7.74 10.66
N ALA A 319 -7.10 8.09 11.92
CA ALA A 319 -8.31 7.74 12.66
C ALA A 319 -9.20 8.96 12.80
N ILE A 320 -10.48 8.79 12.48
CA ILE A 320 -11.55 9.78 12.66
C ILE A 320 -12.38 9.28 13.83
N THR A 321 -12.41 10.02 14.94
CA THR A 321 -13.25 9.65 16.09
C THR A 321 -14.62 10.28 15.96
N VAL A 322 -15.64 9.54 16.39
CA VAL A 322 -17.05 9.93 16.31
C VAL A 322 -17.63 9.94 17.71
N ASP A 323 -18.05 11.13 18.16
CA ASP A 323 -18.77 11.31 19.41
C ASP A 323 -20.25 11.53 19.12
N VAL A 324 -21.12 10.88 19.89
CA VAL A 324 -22.57 11.04 19.78
C VAL A 324 -23.10 11.66 21.07
N HIS A 325 -23.90 12.71 20.94
CA HIS A 325 -24.58 13.39 22.03
C HIS A 325 -26.09 13.18 21.92
N GLY A 326 -26.73 12.86 23.05
CA GLY A 326 -28.15 12.48 23.12
C GLY A 326 -28.32 10.99 23.40
N GLY A 327 -29.52 10.45 23.14
CA GLY A 327 -29.86 9.04 23.39
C GLY A 327 -29.38 8.05 22.32
N GLY A 328 -28.57 8.49 21.35
CA GLY A 328 -28.12 7.69 20.20
C GLY A 328 -26.72 7.09 20.37
N SER A 329 -26.39 6.17 19.47
CA SER A 329 -25.07 5.53 19.36
C SER A 329 -24.65 5.38 17.90
N ALA A 330 -23.36 5.52 17.63
CA ALA A 330 -22.79 5.33 16.30
C ALA A 330 -22.46 3.86 16.04
N SER A 331 -22.68 3.40 14.81
CA SER A 331 -22.26 2.07 14.35
C SER A 331 -20.75 1.85 14.49
N LYS A 332 -19.97 2.94 14.45
CA LYS A 332 -18.52 2.93 14.70
C LYS A 332 -18.09 4.21 15.40
N GLY A 333 -17.42 4.08 16.55
CA GLY A 333 -16.84 5.22 17.28
C GLY A 333 -15.48 5.69 16.73
N THR A 334 -14.85 4.89 15.87
CA THR A 334 -13.59 5.26 15.20
C THR A 334 -13.57 4.71 13.78
N ILE A 335 -13.48 5.61 12.81
CA ILE A 335 -13.40 5.33 11.39
C ILE A 335 -11.92 5.40 10.98
N ARG A 336 -11.40 4.36 10.34
CA ARG A 336 -10.01 4.31 9.86
C ARG A 336 -9.96 4.64 8.38
N ALA A 337 -9.29 5.74 8.04
CA ALA A 337 -9.11 6.18 6.66
C ALA A 337 -7.65 5.99 6.23
N ASN A 338 -7.43 5.38 5.06
CA ASN A 338 -6.13 5.32 4.41
C ASN A 338 -6.09 6.33 3.26
N ILE A 339 -5.18 7.28 3.31
CA ILE A 339 -5.00 8.30 2.28
C ILE A 339 -3.81 7.91 1.41
N VAL A 340 -4.07 7.67 0.14
CA VAL A 340 -3.06 7.23 -0.83
C VAL A 340 -2.82 8.29 -1.90
N ASP A 341 -1.60 8.33 -2.42
CA ASP A 341 -1.25 9.13 -3.60
C ASP A 341 -1.31 8.24 -4.85
N LEU A 342 -2.09 8.69 -5.84
CA LEU A 342 -2.22 8.02 -7.13
C LEU A 342 -1.16 8.47 -8.14
N ASP A 343 -0.36 9.50 -7.86
CA ASP A 343 0.68 9.95 -8.79
C ASP A 343 2.04 9.24 -8.58
N ALA A 344 2.07 8.23 -7.72
CA ALA A 344 3.31 7.60 -7.28
C ALA A 344 3.97 6.66 -8.30
N ASN A 345 3.33 6.36 -9.44
CA ASN A 345 3.80 5.31 -10.36
C ASN A 345 3.58 5.61 -11.86
N PRO A 346 4.15 6.73 -12.37
CA PRO A 346 4.03 7.10 -13.78
C PRO A 346 4.74 6.09 -14.71
N PRO A 347 4.26 5.89 -15.95
CA PRO A 347 4.93 4.98 -16.88
C PRO A 347 6.33 5.47 -17.26
N PRO A 348 7.30 4.55 -17.43
CA PRO A 348 8.62 4.89 -17.95
C PRO A 348 8.53 5.41 -19.39
N ASP A 349 9.56 6.12 -19.82
CA ASP A 349 9.68 6.57 -21.21
C ASP A 349 10.04 5.38 -22.12
N PRO A 350 9.24 5.07 -23.16
CA PRO A 350 9.62 4.06 -24.13
C PRO A 350 10.72 4.58 -25.06
N ASN A 351 11.78 3.79 -25.24
CA ASN A 351 12.88 4.11 -26.16
C ASN A 351 12.70 3.42 -27.52
N ALA A 352 13.35 3.97 -28.55
CA ALA A 352 13.33 3.40 -29.91
C ALA A 352 13.99 2.01 -30.01
N ASP A 353 14.87 1.66 -29.07
CA ASP A 353 15.56 0.37 -29.01
C ASP A 353 14.89 -0.62 -28.04
N ASP A 354 13.77 -0.24 -27.41
CA ASP A 354 13.04 -1.13 -26.51
C ASP A 354 12.52 -2.35 -27.27
N ARG A 355 12.48 -3.50 -26.60
CA ARG A 355 12.03 -4.76 -27.19
C ARG A 355 11.27 -5.61 -26.18
N ASN A 356 10.15 -6.19 -26.60
CA ASN A 356 9.40 -7.16 -25.83
C ASN A 356 8.81 -8.24 -26.75
N ASP A 357 9.65 -9.17 -27.17
CA ASP A 357 9.26 -10.26 -28.09
C ASP A 357 8.24 -11.23 -27.49
N GLY A 358 8.12 -11.26 -26.16
CA GLY A 358 7.18 -12.10 -25.43
C GLY A 358 5.83 -11.42 -25.18
N PHE A 359 5.59 -10.22 -25.71
CA PHE A 359 4.35 -9.49 -25.45
C PHE A 359 3.13 -10.27 -25.95
N SER A 360 2.14 -10.39 -25.06
CA SER A 360 0.81 -10.89 -25.37
C SER A 360 -0.22 -9.91 -24.84
N SER A 361 -1.25 -9.62 -25.62
CA SER A 361 -2.35 -8.80 -25.13
C SER A 361 -3.08 -9.50 -23.98
N VAL A 362 -3.42 -8.72 -22.97
CA VAL A 362 -4.25 -9.18 -21.85
C VAL A 362 -5.65 -8.56 -21.95
N PRO A 363 -6.68 -9.21 -21.39
CA PRO A 363 -8.00 -8.60 -21.30
C PRO A 363 -7.96 -7.29 -20.52
N VAL A 364 -8.76 -6.31 -20.96
CA VAL A 364 -9.00 -5.07 -20.22
C VAL A 364 -9.56 -5.41 -18.83
N PRO A 365 -9.07 -4.78 -17.75
CA PRO A 365 -9.60 -4.99 -16.41
C PRO A 365 -11.07 -4.60 -16.27
N ALA A 366 -11.73 -5.19 -15.28
CA ALA A 366 -13.03 -4.76 -14.78
C ALA A 366 -12.93 -4.63 -13.26
N LYS A 367 -12.80 -3.39 -12.75
CA LYS A 367 -12.68 -3.13 -11.30
C LYS A 367 -14.05 -3.06 -10.61
N GLY A 368 -15.14 -3.07 -11.38
CA GLY A 368 -16.49 -2.95 -10.87
C GLY A 368 -16.87 -1.48 -10.78
N GLN A 369 -18.09 -1.16 -11.23
CA GLN A 369 -18.60 0.19 -11.29
C GLN A 369 -19.79 0.38 -10.36
N VAL A 370 -19.84 1.54 -9.72
CA VAL A 370 -20.99 2.00 -8.94
C VAL A 370 -21.36 3.36 -9.50
N THR A 371 -22.36 3.40 -10.37
CA THR A 371 -22.73 4.62 -11.11
C THR A 371 -23.88 5.39 -10.47
N SER A 372 -24.48 4.87 -9.41
CA SER A 372 -25.51 5.57 -8.65
C SER A 372 -25.58 5.09 -7.21
N ALA A 373 -26.07 5.96 -6.34
CA ALA A 373 -26.33 5.66 -4.94
C ALA A 373 -27.53 6.46 -4.44
N SER A 374 -28.21 5.95 -3.42
CA SER A 374 -29.29 6.64 -2.71
C SER A 374 -29.12 6.54 -1.21
N TRP A 375 -29.63 7.54 -0.51
CA TRP A 375 -29.65 7.61 0.96
C TRP A 375 -30.90 8.38 1.39
N GLY A 376 -31.21 8.40 2.68
CA GLY A 376 -32.35 9.17 3.15
C GLY A 376 -32.18 9.76 4.53
N ILE A 377 -33.08 10.69 4.84
CA ILE A 377 -33.14 11.46 6.08
C ILE A 377 -34.57 11.37 6.60
N TRP A 378 -34.74 10.93 7.84
CA TRP A 378 -35.96 11.09 8.61
C TRP A 378 -36.18 12.56 8.97
N ARG A 379 -37.37 13.06 8.68
CA ARG A 379 -37.85 14.37 9.08
C ARG A 379 -39.01 14.23 10.07
N PRO A 380 -38.85 14.71 11.30
CA PRO A 380 -39.93 14.71 12.28
C PRO A 380 -40.96 15.80 11.95
N TRP A 381 -42.21 15.55 12.27
CA TRP A 381 -43.30 16.52 12.26
C TRP A 381 -44.23 16.28 13.45
N TRP A 382 -44.69 17.36 14.08
CA TRP A 382 -45.55 17.27 15.25
C TRP A 382 -46.98 16.95 14.85
N LYS A 383 -47.53 15.87 15.40
CA LYS A 383 -48.93 15.48 15.24
C LYS A 383 -49.71 15.92 16.46
N ALA A 384 -50.35 17.07 16.36
CA ALA A 384 -51.14 17.64 17.44
C ALA A 384 -52.31 16.72 17.82
N HIS A 385 -52.54 16.58 19.13
CA HIS A 385 -53.67 15.85 19.70
C HIS A 385 -54.24 16.65 20.88
N TRP A 386 -55.16 17.55 20.56
CA TRP A 386 -55.77 18.44 21.54
C TRP A 386 -56.78 17.70 22.42
N VAL A 387 -56.56 17.76 23.74
CA VAL A 387 -57.42 17.17 24.77
C VAL A 387 -57.97 18.28 25.65
N TRP A 388 -59.28 18.28 25.89
CA TRP A 388 -59.91 19.20 26.84
C TRP A 388 -59.70 18.70 28.26
N HIS A 389 -59.16 19.56 29.12
CA HIS A 389 -59.05 19.33 30.56
C HIS A 389 -60.10 20.18 31.25
N SER A 390 -61.17 19.54 31.72
CA SER A 390 -62.26 20.20 32.43
C SER A 390 -61.79 20.73 33.78
N ASP A 391 -62.19 21.94 34.15
CA ASP A 391 -61.95 22.54 35.46
C ASP A 391 -63.21 23.28 35.89
N TYR A 392 -63.86 22.87 36.98
CA TYR A 392 -65.17 23.41 37.36
C TYR A 392 -65.03 24.42 38.49
N ASN A 393 -65.58 25.62 38.30
CA ASN A 393 -65.60 26.65 39.32
C ASN A 393 -66.65 26.34 40.44
N GLU A 394 -66.71 27.19 41.48
CA GLU A 394 -67.64 27.02 42.61
C GLU A 394 -69.12 27.05 42.21
N ASP A 395 -69.44 27.65 41.05
CA ASP A 395 -70.79 27.72 40.46
C ASP A 395 -71.09 26.53 39.53
N GLY A 396 -70.14 25.61 39.36
CA GLY A 396 -70.27 24.40 38.54
C GLY A 396 -70.08 24.64 37.04
N GLU A 397 -69.53 25.79 36.64
CA GLU A 397 -69.19 26.09 35.25
C GLU A 397 -67.80 25.55 34.89
N ASP A 398 -67.67 24.91 33.71
CA ASP A 398 -66.38 24.39 33.22
C ASP A 398 -65.55 25.54 32.62
N GLU A 399 -64.50 25.94 33.32
CA GLU A 399 -63.45 26.89 32.92
C GLU A 399 -62.18 26.17 32.43
N GLY A 400 -62.32 24.92 31.98
CA GLY A 400 -61.24 24.09 31.48
C GLY A 400 -60.43 24.70 30.32
N TYR A 401 -59.37 23.99 29.91
CA TYR A 401 -58.49 24.42 28.82
C TYR A 401 -58.13 23.27 27.88
N TRP A 402 -57.86 23.61 26.62
CA TRP A 402 -57.29 22.67 25.65
C TRP A 402 -55.77 22.54 25.89
N CYS A 403 -55.30 21.31 26.04
CA CYS A 403 -53.89 20.97 26.13
C CYS A 403 -53.50 20.05 24.96
N ASP A 404 -52.36 20.29 24.31
CA ASP A 404 -51.87 19.43 23.25
C ASP A 404 -51.09 18.24 23.85
N HIS A 405 -51.61 17.04 23.65
CA HIS A 405 -51.00 15.75 24.01
C HIS A 405 -50.46 15.04 22.76
N GLY A 406 -50.04 15.82 21.77
CA GLY A 406 -49.47 15.33 20.51
C GLY A 406 -48.18 14.54 20.68
N TRP A 407 -47.67 14.04 19.56
CA TRP A 407 -46.42 13.28 19.49
C TRP A 407 -45.69 13.55 18.17
N TRP A 408 -44.42 13.19 18.12
CA TRP A 408 -43.63 13.25 16.89
C TRP A 408 -43.94 12.06 15.98
N GLU A 409 -44.24 12.34 14.71
CA GLU A 409 -44.25 11.36 13.64
C GLU A 409 -43.16 11.68 12.62
N PHE A 410 -42.80 10.70 11.77
CA PHE A 410 -41.63 10.80 10.92
C PHE A 410 -41.98 10.55 9.45
N ARG A 411 -41.33 11.30 8.56
CA ARG A 411 -41.32 11.05 7.12
C ARG A 411 -39.89 10.71 6.68
N PHE A 412 -39.73 9.77 5.77
CA PHE A 412 -38.42 9.46 5.19
C PHE A 412 -38.25 10.15 3.84
N ASP A 413 -37.35 11.13 3.76
CA ASP A 413 -36.98 11.80 2.51
C ASP A 413 -35.81 11.05 1.86
N THR A 414 -35.97 10.66 0.60
CA THR A 414 -34.93 9.94 -0.17
C THR A 414 -34.20 10.88 -1.12
N TYR A 415 -32.87 10.74 -1.18
CA TYR A 415 -31.96 11.45 -2.08
C TYR A 415 -31.15 10.46 -2.91
N SER A 416 -30.63 10.92 -4.04
CA SER A 416 -29.82 10.10 -4.93
C SER A 416 -28.74 10.91 -5.65
N ALA A 417 -27.70 10.20 -6.08
CA ALA A 417 -26.69 10.68 -7.00
C ALA A 417 -26.44 9.67 -8.14
N SER A 418 -25.99 10.17 -9.29
CA SER A 418 -25.59 9.39 -10.45
C SER A 418 -24.32 9.95 -11.09
N LEU A 419 -23.46 9.07 -11.58
CA LEU A 419 -22.23 9.37 -12.29
C LEU A 419 -22.34 8.85 -13.73
N SER A 420 -22.04 9.70 -14.70
CA SER A 420 -21.83 9.32 -16.10
C SER A 420 -20.52 9.91 -16.62
N ALA A 421 -19.90 9.25 -17.58
CA ALA A 421 -18.66 9.70 -18.18
C ALA A 421 -18.46 9.17 -19.60
N SER A 422 -17.61 9.85 -20.36
CA SER A 422 -17.13 9.46 -21.68
C SER A 422 -15.60 9.58 -21.73
N MET A 423 -14.95 8.72 -22.53
CA MET A 423 -13.51 8.70 -22.73
C MET A 423 -13.22 8.79 -24.22
N ALA A 424 -12.25 9.63 -24.58
CA ALA A 424 -11.75 9.78 -25.94
C ALA A 424 -10.23 9.69 -25.95
N VAL A 425 -9.69 8.65 -26.59
CA VAL A 425 -8.27 8.49 -26.89
C VAL A 425 -8.04 8.82 -28.36
N THR A 426 -7.08 9.70 -28.62
CA THR A 426 -6.74 10.16 -29.97
C THR A 426 -5.23 10.10 -30.19
N PRO A 427 -4.76 9.88 -31.43
CA PRO A 427 -3.35 10.09 -31.74
C PRO A 427 -2.90 11.51 -31.37
N ASP A 428 -1.66 11.66 -30.89
CA ASP A 428 -1.14 12.99 -30.62
C ASP A 428 -1.14 13.83 -31.90
N ALA A 429 -1.64 15.07 -31.83
CA ALA A 429 -1.64 16.01 -32.95
C ALA A 429 -0.25 16.27 -33.56
N LYS A 430 0.85 15.95 -32.85
CA LYS A 430 2.24 16.01 -33.35
C LYS A 430 2.74 14.70 -33.93
N SER A 431 1.97 13.61 -33.86
CA SER A 431 2.31 12.35 -34.51
C SER A 431 2.22 12.52 -36.03
N PRO A 432 3.33 12.42 -36.77
CA PRO A 432 3.36 12.65 -38.22
C PRO A 432 2.59 11.58 -39.00
N THR A 433 2.35 10.42 -38.37
CA THR A 433 1.64 9.29 -38.98
C THR A 433 0.18 9.20 -38.56
N ALA A 434 -0.31 10.16 -37.77
CA ALA A 434 -1.71 10.16 -37.33
C ALA A 434 -2.65 10.34 -38.54
N SER A 435 -3.55 9.39 -38.72
CA SER A 435 -4.64 9.45 -39.70
C SER A 435 -5.93 8.96 -39.05
N GLY A 436 -6.83 9.89 -38.73
CA GLY A 436 -8.04 9.57 -37.97
C GLY A 436 -7.71 8.99 -36.59
N ARG A 437 -8.08 7.72 -36.36
CA ARG A 437 -7.75 6.98 -35.13
C ARG A 437 -6.54 6.05 -35.27
N THR A 438 -5.82 6.13 -36.39
CA THR A 438 -4.67 5.27 -36.67
C THR A 438 -3.36 6.01 -36.43
N LEU A 439 -2.38 5.35 -35.81
CA LEU A 439 -1.01 5.81 -35.64
C LEU A 439 -0.02 4.65 -35.78
N LYS A 440 1.28 4.94 -35.86
CA LYS A 440 2.32 3.94 -35.70
C LYS A 440 2.72 3.81 -34.23
N SER A 441 3.16 2.62 -33.82
CA SER A 441 3.75 2.41 -32.50
C SER A 441 5.02 3.24 -32.33
N GLY A 442 5.33 3.67 -31.11
CA GLY A 442 6.41 4.62 -30.83
C GLY A 442 5.97 6.09 -30.85
N TYR A 443 4.75 6.39 -31.29
CA TYR A 443 4.17 7.73 -31.22
C TYR A 443 3.18 7.89 -30.07
N GLY A 444 2.91 9.15 -29.74
CA GLY A 444 2.07 9.54 -28.61
C GLY A 444 0.57 9.43 -28.88
N ILE A 445 -0.18 9.20 -27.81
CA ILE A 445 -1.64 9.32 -27.73
C ILE A 445 -2.02 10.38 -26.69
N GLN A 446 -3.17 11.01 -26.89
CA GLN A 446 -3.84 11.87 -25.93
C GLN A 446 -5.11 11.21 -25.43
N GLU A 447 -5.53 11.63 -24.24
CA GLU A 447 -6.77 11.18 -23.63
C GLU A 447 -7.52 12.38 -23.07
N ARG A 448 -8.85 12.36 -23.25
CA ARG A 448 -9.78 13.27 -22.60
C ARG A 448 -10.97 12.48 -22.06
N VAL A 449 -11.21 12.60 -20.75
CA VAL A 449 -12.36 12.02 -20.06
C VAL A 449 -13.31 13.12 -19.61
N GLU A 450 -14.56 13.09 -20.04
CA GLU A 450 -15.60 14.01 -19.58
C GLU A 450 -16.52 13.31 -18.60
N THR A 451 -16.87 13.96 -17.50
CA THR A 451 -17.65 13.39 -16.39
C THR A 451 -18.80 14.30 -16.03
N HIS A 452 -19.95 13.71 -15.70
CA HIS A 452 -21.14 14.39 -15.21
C HIS A 452 -21.67 13.73 -13.93
N VAL A 453 -21.93 14.53 -12.89
CA VAL A 453 -22.54 14.09 -11.63
C VAL A 453 -23.92 14.72 -11.46
N GLY A 454 -24.96 13.90 -11.50
CA GLY A 454 -26.33 14.28 -11.15
C GLY A 454 -26.61 14.01 -9.68
N THR A 455 -27.27 14.93 -8.97
CA THR A 455 -27.66 14.71 -7.57
C THR A 455 -28.89 15.53 -7.18
N SER A 456 -29.70 14.98 -6.26
CA SER A 456 -30.80 15.70 -5.62
C SER A 456 -30.37 16.46 -4.35
N GLN A 457 -29.13 16.31 -3.89
CA GLN A 457 -28.60 16.97 -2.68
C GLN A 457 -27.11 17.30 -2.84
N ALA A 458 -26.81 18.46 -3.42
CA ALA A 458 -25.45 18.87 -3.77
C ALA A 458 -24.48 18.97 -2.56
N SER A 459 -24.98 19.32 -1.38
CA SER A 459 -24.14 19.40 -0.17
C SER A 459 -23.58 18.05 0.28
N ALA A 460 -24.20 16.94 -0.15
CA ALA A 460 -23.84 15.58 0.25
C ALA A 460 -23.02 14.83 -0.83
N VAL A 461 -22.66 15.48 -1.94
CA VAL A 461 -22.01 14.81 -3.08
C VAL A 461 -20.80 15.60 -3.58
N THR A 462 -19.70 14.90 -3.85
CA THR A 462 -18.50 15.45 -4.51
C THR A 462 -18.51 15.21 -6.01
N ALA A 463 -17.72 15.98 -6.75
CA ALA A 463 -17.41 15.68 -8.14
C ALA A 463 -16.63 14.36 -8.27
N ALA A 464 -16.53 13.79 -9.48
CA ALA A 464 -15.63 12.67 -9.76
C ALA A 464 -14.19 13.19 -9.94
N GLN A 465 -13.37 13.13 -8.90
CA GLN A 465 -12.16 13.96 -8.81
C GLN A 465 -10.88 13.35 -9.40
N ASN A 466 -10.83 12.03 -9.57
CA ASN A 466 -9.64 11.35 -10.06
C ASN A 466 -10.00 10.37 -11.18
N ALA A 467 -9.18 10.38 -12.21
CA ALA A 467 -9.24 9.42 -13.31
C ALA A 467 -7.83 8.86 -13.53
N VAL A 468 -7.69 7.54 -13.52
CA VAL A 468 -6.40 6.87 -13.59
C VAL A 468 -6.36 5.93 -14.79
N THR A 469 -5.45 6.20 -15.72
CA THR A 469 -5.33 5.45 -16.97
C THR A 469 -4.22 4.42 -16.90
N TYR A 470 -4.55 3.17 -17.20
CA TYR A 470 -3.65 2.04 -17.35
C TYR A 470 -3.54 1.62 -18.82
N PHE A 471 -2.39 1.03 -19.17
CA PHE A 471 -2.03 0.77 -20.56
C PHE A 471 -1.72 -0.71 -20.83
N PRO A 472 -2.02 -1.21 -22.05
CA PRO A 472 -1.92 -2.64 -22.40
C PRO A 472 -0.50 -3.20 -22.35
N GLU A 473 0.51 -2.39 -22.68
CA GLU A 473 1.93 -2.76 -22.63
C GLU A 473 2.41 -3.13 -21.22
N PHE A 474 1.70 -2.69 -20.19
CA PHE A 474 1.96 -3.00 -18.79
C PHE A 474 0.95 -3.98 -18.20
N GLY A 475 0.19 -4.66 -19.06
CA GLY A 475 -0.86 -5.58 -18.66
C GLY A 475 -1.99 -4.91 -17.85
N TYR A 476 -2.14 -3.59 -17.97
CA TYR A 476 -3.03 -2.76 -17.15
C TYR A 476 -2.77 -2.81 -15.63
N GLN A 477 -1.53 -3.07 -15.23
CA GLN A 477 -1.17 -3.24 -13.81
C GLN A 477 -0.08 -2.26 -13.38
N ARG A 478 1.11 -2.44 -13.94
CA ARG A 478 2.36 -1.96 -13.32
C ARG A 478 2.54 -0.46 -13.35
N TYR A 479 2.02 0.24 -14.35
CA TYR A 479 2.17 1.69 -14.48
C TYR A 479 0.85 2.32 -14.92
N TRP A 480 0.62 3.55 -14.47
CA TRP A 480 -0.57 4.31 -14.82
C TRP A 480 -0.30 5.80 -14.85
N ARG A 481 -1.13 6.54 -15.58
CA ARG A 481 -1.13 8.01 -15.55
C ARG A 481 -2.35 8.49 -14.78
N LEU A 482 -2.12 9.27 -13.72
CA LEU A 482 -3.16 10.08 -13.11
C LEU A 482 -3.47 11.26 -14.04
N LEU A 483 -4.73 11.39 -14.45
CA LEU A 483 -5.18 12.50 -15.26
C LEU A 483 -5.27 13.79 -14.42
N GLU A 484 -4.92 14.91 -15.03
CA GLU A 484 -5.11 16.24 -14.48
C GLU A 484 -6.55 16.71 -14.67
N ARG A 485 -7.13 17.31 -13.63
CA ARG A 485 -8.43 17.96 -13.67
C ARG A 485 -8.33 19.26 -14.46
N MET A 486 -9.10 19.37 -15.54
CA MET A 486 -9.14 20.56 -16.40
C MET A 486 -10.20 21.58 -15.97
N GLY A 487 -10.80 21.39 -14.80
CA GLY A 487 -11.88 22.21 -14.26
C GLY A 487 -12.31 21.73 -12.89
N GLY A 488 -13.55 22.04 -12.51
CA GLY A 488 -14.15 21.59 -11.26
C GLY A 488 -15.67 21.68 -11.30
N GLY A 489 -16.32 21.12 -10.28
CA GLY A 489 -17.78 21.00 -10.24
C GLY A 489 -18.26 19.66 -10.78
N TYR A 490 -19.57 19.53 -11.00
CA TYR A 490 -20.19 18.27 -11.42
C TYR A 490 -20.02 17.93 -12.88
N ASP A 491 -19.65 18.90 -13.71
CA ASP A 491 -19.20 18.71 -15.08
C ASP A 491 -17.69 18.98 -15.12
N MET A 492 -16.89 17.95 -15.42
CA MET A 492 -15.43 18.06 -15.40
C MET A 492 -14.80 17.29 -16.55
N ALA A 493 -13.69 17.83 -17.05
CA ALA A 493 -12.82 17.15 -17.99
C ALA A 493 -11.50 16.77 -17.31
N HIS A 494 -10.95 15.62 -17.70
CA HIS A 494 -9.65 15.13 -17.26
C HIS A 494 -8.79 14.84 -18.49
N GLU A 495 -7.52 15.24 -18.46
CA GLU A 495 -6.55 14.99 -19.52
C GLU A 495 -5.24 14.49 -18.94
N PHE A 496 -4.35 13.90 -19.73
CA PHE A 496 -3.03 13.54 -19.23
C PHE A 496 -2.33 14.77 -18.64
N LYS A 497 -1.59 14.58 -17.54
CA LYS A 497 -0.57 15.54 -17.11
C LYS A 497 0.46 15.76 -18.21
N GLU A 498 1.13 16.90 -18.20
CA GLU A 498 2.26 17.13 -19.09
C GLU A 498 3.29 16.01 -18.92
N ASN A 499 3.68 15.39 -20.03
CA ASN A 499 4.61 14.29 -20.00
C ASN A 499 6.05 14.85 -19.94
N PRO A 500 6.83 14.56 -18.88
CA PRO A 500 8.19 15.08 -18.73
C PRO A 500 9.14 14.61 -19.84
N TYR A 501 8.81 13.52 -20.52
CA TYR A 501 9.58 12.99 -21.64
C TYR A 501 9.22 13.63 -22.99
N SER A 502 8.17 14.46 -23.03
CA SER A 502 7.80 15.16 -24.25
C SER A 502 8.70 16.37 -24.47
N THR A 503 9.40 16.42 -25.61
CA THR A 503 10.18 17.60 -26.05
C THR A 503 9.37 18.89 -26.14
N TYR A 504 8.03 18.80 -26.25
CA TYR A 504 7.12 19.93 -26.37
C TYR A 504 6.16 20.08 -25.18
N SER A 505 6.46 19.45 -24.04
CA SER A 505 5.59 19.42 -22.84
C SER A 505 4.15 18.99 -23.16
N ARG A 506 3.98 18.04 -24.08
CA ARG A 506 2.66 17.55 -24.48
C ARG A 506 2.03 16.70 -23.38
N ARG A 507 0.72 16.80 -23.25
CA ARG A 507 -0.14 15.90 -22.45
C ARG A 507 -0.33 14.57 -23.19
N THR A 508 0.74 13.79 -23.29
CA THR A 508 0.79 12.62 -24.19
C THR A 508 1.35 11.39 -23.50
N HIS A 509 0.89 10.22 -23.91
CA HIS A 509 1.51 8.95 -23.55
C HIS A 509 2.11 8.32 -24.79
N PHE A 510 3.42 8.04 -24.78
CA PHE A 510 4.08 7.36 -25.88
C PHE A 510 3.82 5.86 -25.81
N THR A 511 3.38 5.28 -26.93
CA THR A 511 3.24 3.84 -27.08
C THR A 511 4.62 3.19 -27.30
N PRO A 512 4.89 1.98 -26.80
CA PRO A 512 6.15 1.31 -27.07
C PRO A 512 6.32 0.98 -28.55
N ILE A 513 7.52 1.14 -29.09
CA ILE A 513 7.80 0.90 -30.52
C ILE A 513 7.56 -0.55 -30.94
N TRP A 514 7.75 -1.50 -30.02
CA TRP A 514 7.54 -2.93 -30.24
C TRP A 514 6.07 -3.35 -30.14
N TYR A 515 5.14 -2.45 -29.78
CA TYR A 515 3.73 -2.79 -29.67
C TYR A 515 3.18 -3.22 -31.04
N PRO A 516 2.46 -4.36 -31.14
CA PRO A 516 2.05 -4.93 -32.41
C PRO A 516 0.93 -4.14 -33.10
N ASP A 517 0.81 -4.34 -34.41
CA ASP A 517 -0.33 -3.83 -35.18
C ASP A 517 -1.66 -4.37 -34.63
N GLY A 518 -2.66 -3.50 -34.54
CA GLY A 518 -3.97 -3.84 -34.00
C GLY A 518 -4.55 -2.77 -33.08
N GLY A 519 -5.46 -3.18 -32.19
CA GLY A 519 -6.07 -2.27 -31.22
C GLY A 519 -5.12 -1.95 -30.07
N TYR A 520 -4.94 -0.67 -29.79
CA TYR A 520 -4.34 -0.17 -28.56
C TYR A 520 -5.45 0.43 -27.71
N THR A 521 -5.86 -0.28 -26.66
CA THR A 521 -6.98 0.09 -25.79
C THR A 521 -6.45 0.60 -24.47
N ALA A 522 -6.68 1.87 -24.15
CA ALA A 522 -6.40 2.39 -22.81
C ALA A 522 -7.60 2.12 -21.89
N TYR A 523 -7.33 1.88 -20.61
CA TYR A 523 -8.34 1.63 -19.58
C TYR A 523 -8.23 2.69 -18.50
N THR A 524 -9.33 3.40 -18.23
CA THR A 524 -9.35 4.47 -17.24
C THR A 524 -10.35 4.17 -16.14
N TRP A 525 -9.87 4.21 -14.90
CA TRP A 525 -10.70 4.06 -13.71
C TRP A 525 -11.02 5.44 -13.13
N LEU A 526 -12.29 5.83 -13.23
CA LEU A 526 -12.82 7.09 -12.71
C LEU A 526 -13.39 6.89 -11.30
N ILE A 527 -12.94 7.69 -10.34
CA ILE A 527 -13.23 7.51 -8.91
C ILE A 527 -13.39 8.85 -8.17
N ASP A 528 -13.59 8.76 -6.85
CA ASP A 528 -13.68 9.87 -5.90
C ASP A 528 -14.89 10.79 -6.07
N CYS A 529 -16.00 10.26 -6.59
CA CYS A 529 -17.33 10.83 -6.45
C CYS A 529 -17.99 10.27 -5.19
N TRP A 530 -17.85 10.96 -4.05
CA TRP A 530 -18.28 10.49 -2.74
C TRP A 530 -19.71 10.94 -2.41
N THR A 531 -20.47 10.01 -1.82
CA THR A 531 -21.83 10.20 -1.27
C THR A 531 -21.91 9.65 0.16
N PRO A 532 -22.96 9.92 0.94
CA PRO A 532 -23.13 9.31 2.26
C PRO A 532 -23.25 7.78 2.21
N ALA A 533 -23.67 7.24 1.06
CA ALA A 533 -23.82 5.79 0.83
C ALA A 533 -22.58 5.14 0.21
N GLY A 534 -21.48 5.88 -0.01
CA GLY A 534 -20.23 5.37 -0.57
C GLY A 534 -19.77 6.11 -1.83
N MET A 535 -18.68 5.61 -2.42
CA MET A 535 -18.05 6.17 -3.61
C MET A 535 -18.70 5.64 -4.90
N LEU A 536 -19.05 6.55 -5.80
CA LEU A 536 -19.36 6.24 -7.19
C LEU A 536 -18.06 6.14 -8.01
N SER A 537 -18.02 5.17 -8.92
CA SER A 537 -16.88 4.90 -9.79
C SER A 537 -17.31 4.30 -11.13
N MET A 538 -16.48 4.49 -12.15
CA MET A 538 -16.71 3.98 -13.50
C MET A 538 -15.43 3.40 -14.12
N ASP A 539 -15.62 2.33 -14.88
CA ASP A 539 -14.62 1.74 -15.76
C ASP A 539 -14.83 2.30 -17.18
N LEU A 540 -13.79 2.91 -17.77
CA LEU A 540 -13.83 3.51 -19.10
C LEU A 540 -12.76 2.91 -19.99
N THR A 541 -13.05 2.81 -21.29
CA THR A 541 -12.09 2.37 -22.30
C THR A 541 -12.30 3.10 -23.60
N ASP A 542 -11.21 3.39 -24.30
CA ASP A 542 -11.26 3.80 -25.70
C ASP A 542 -9.98 3.31 -26.42
N SER A 543 -10.03 3.19 -27.75
CA SER A 543 -8.96 2.52 -28.52
C SER A 543 -8.53 3.25 -29.78
N VAL A 544 -7.23 3.30 -30.03
CA VAL A 544 -6.66 3.70 -31.33
C VAL A 544 -6.13 2.47 -32.07
N THR A 545 -5.89 2.60 -33.36
CA THR A 545 -5.35 1.51 -34.19
C THR A 545 -3.87 1.74 -34.44
N ILE A 546 -3.02 0.78 -34.05
CA ILE A 546 -1.61 0.75 -34.41
C ILE A 546 -1.44 0.04 -35.75
N SER A 547 -0.70 0.65 -36.67
CA SER A 547 -0.39 0.08 -37.99
C SER A 547 1.00 0.52 -38.46
N GLY A 548 2.00 -0.34 -38.26
CA GLY A 548 3.41 -0.05 -38.43
C GLY A 548 4.03 0.58 -37.18
N ASN A 549 5.33 0.82 -37.24
CA ASN A 549 6.12 1.37 -36.14
C ASN A 549 6.96 2.57 -36.57
N LEU A 550 7.46 3.34 -35.61
CA LEU A 550 8.29 4.54 -35.85
C LEU A 550 9.53 4.24 -36.72
N TRP A 551 10.13 3.05 -36.65
CA TRP A 551 11.26 2.68 -37.52
C TRP A 551 10.89 2.63 -39.00
N SER A 552 9.64 2.31 -39.33
CA SER A 552 9.17 2.32 -40.72
C SER A 552 9.11 3.73 -41.35
N ASP A 553 9.19 4.79 -40.54
CA ASP A 553 9.33 6.17 -41.05
C ASP A 553 10.79 6.57 -41.30
N TRP A 554 11.75 5.83 -40.71
CA TRP A 554 13.17 6.05 -40.94
C TRP A 554 13.58 5.42 -42.27
N HIS A 555 13.26 6.10 -43.36
CA HIS A 555 13.78 5.76 -44.67
C HIS A 555 15.21 6.30 -44.82
N ILE A 556 16.21 5.40 -44.75
CA ILE A 556 17.55 5.68 -45.29
C ILE A 556 17.50 5.40 -46.80
N ALA A 557 17.03 6.36 -47.60
CA ALA A 557 17.35 6.40 -49.02
C ALA A 557 18.67 7.16 -49.23
N PRO A 558 19.57 6.69 -50.11
CA PRO A 558 20.62 7.55 -50.65
C PRO A 558 19.95 8.77 -51.29
N GLN A 559 20.47 9.97 -51.05
CA GLN A 559 19.93 11.22 -51.59
C GLN A 559 19.97 11.31 -53.13
N ASN A 560 20.52 10.31 -53.83
CA ASN A 560 20.41 10.06 -55.26
C ASN A 560 20.70 8.57 -55.53
N PRO A 561 19.73 7.76 -55.98
CA PRO A 561 20.04 6.57 -56.76
C PRO A 561 20.31 7.01 -58.20
N ASP A 562 21.43 6.55 -58.77
CA ASP A 562 21.91 6.90 -60.12
C ASP A 562 20.85 6.74 -61.23
#